data_AF-A0AAW5HJM6-F1
#
_entry.id   AF-A0AAW5HJM6-F1
#
_cell.length_a   1.000
_cell.length_b   1.000
_cell.length_c   1.000
_cell.angle_alpha   90.00
_cell.angle_beta   90.00
_cell.angle_gamma   90.00
#
_symmetry.space_group_name_H-M   'P 1'
#
loop_
_entity.id
_entity.type
_entity.pdbx_description
1 polymer ?
#
loop_
_entity_poly.entity_id
_entity_poly.type
_entity_poly.pdbx_seq_one_letter_code
_entity_poly.pdbx_strand_id
1 'polypeptide(L)'
;MDPRSEVLLRQAELFQGPLLIAGAPADDLLGQLPQAQAWTWHAGDQAMLESRFAGRSHYGVEAPEAAFDSAVLFLPKSRELAAYLLNALASRLAGRELYLVGEKRGGIEGAAKQLQAFGKPRKLDSARHCQLWQVTIDQAPQAKPLESLAERFELALEDGPLQVVSLPGVFSHGRLDRGTALLLKHLDGLPGGHMLDFGCGAGVLGATLKRRYPQSRVTLLDVDAFAVAA
;
A
#
# COMPACT_ATOMS: atom_id res chain seq x y z
N MET A 1 -12.77 -6.40 15.25
CA MET A 1 -11.31 -6.50 15.16
C MET A 1 -11.00 -7.38 13.96
N ASP A 2 -10.00 -7.03 13.17
CA ASP A 2 -9.59 -7.77 11.97
C ASP A 2 -9.04 -9.16 12.37
N PRO A 3 -9.37 -10.24 11.64
CA PRO A 3 -8.85 -11.57 11.93
C PRO A 3 -7.31 -11.67 11.94
N ARG A 4 -6.63 -10.84 11.14
CA ARG A 4 -5.16 -10.76 11.09
C ARG A 4 -4.61 -10.11 12.36
N SER A 5 -5.27 -9.06 12.85
CA SER A 5 -4.95 -8.45 14.16
C SER A 5 -5.08 -9.47 15.28
N GLU A 6 -6.16 -10.27 15.29
CA GLU A 6 -6.35 -11.33 16.29
C GLU A 6 -5.25 -12.42 16.23
N VAL A 7 -4.71 -12.73 15.03
CA VAL A 7 -3.56 -13.65 14.91
C VAL A 7 -2.29 -13.04 15.52
N LEU A 8 -2.04 -11.74 15.34
CA LEU A 8 -0.91 -11.08 15.98
C LEU A 8 -1.04 -11.07 17.51
N LEU A 9 -2.23 -10.77 18.03
CA LEU A 9 -2.46 -10.69 19.49
C LEU A 9 -2.30 -12.03 20.21
N ARG A 10 -2.41 -13.16 19.50
CA ARG A 10 -2.07 -14.48 20.05
C ARG A 10 -0.58 -14.68 20.30
N GLN A 11 0.26 -13.77 19.79
CA GLN A 11 1.72 -13.77 19.88
C GLN A 11 2.22 -12.40 20.40
N ALA A 12 1.43 -11.73 21.23
CA ALA A 12 1.69 -10.36 21.68
C ALA A 12 3.05 -10.22 22.40
N GLU A 13 3.55 -11.29 23.02
CA GLU A 13 4.86 -11.38 23.65
C GLU A 13 6.04 -11.16 22.68
N LEU A 14 5.83 -11.33 21.37
CA LEU A 14 6.83 -11.02 20.35
C LEU A 14 6.94 -9.51 20.04
N PHE A 15 5.94 -8.72 20.46
CA PHE A 15 5.74 -7.33 20.06
C PHE A 15 5.89 -6.35 21.24
N GLN A 16 6.84 -6.64 22.14
CA GLN A 16 7.04 -5.86 23.38
C GLN A 16 7.94 -4.62 23.20
N GLY A 17 8.70 -4.55 22.11
CA GLY A 17 9.58 -3.42 21.79
C GLY A 17 9.00 -2.49 20.71
N PRO A 18 9.75 -1.44 20.31
CA PRO A 18 9.38 -0.55 19.21
C PRO A 18 9.01 -1.34 17.95
N LEU A 19 7.75 -1.21 17.53
CA LEU A 19 7.17 -1.98 16.43
C LEU A 19 6.58 -1.03 15.38
N LEU A 20 6.90 -1.26 14.11
CA LEU A 20 6.19 -0.63 13.00
C LEU A 20 5.19 -1.61 12.38
N ILE A 21 3.92 -1.24 12.31
CA ILE A 21 2.86 -2.02 11.65
C ILE A 21 2.50 -1.36 10.33
N ALA A 22 3.00 -1.90 9.22
CA ALA A 22 2.70 -1.43 7.88
C ALA A 22 1.39 -2.04 7.37
N GLY A 23 0.51 -1.21 6.82
CA GLY A 23 -0.83 -1.60 6.40
C GLY A 23 -1.77 -1.89 7.58
N ALA A 24 -1.54 -1.24 8.73
CA ALA A 24 -2.31 -1.48 9.94
C ALA A 24 -3.81 -1.24 9.71
N PRO A 25 -4.70 -2.18 10.09
CA PRO A 25 -6.13 -1.96 10.04
C PRO A 25 -6.53 -0.93 11.09
N ALA A 26 -7.58 -0.15 10.81
CA ALA A 26 -8.13 0.84 11.75
C ALA A 26 -8.97 0.22 12.89
N ASP A 27 -8.51 -0.88 13.47
CA ASP A 27 -9.13 -1.55 14.62
C ASP A 27 -8.41 -1.23 15.94
N ASP A 28 -8.58 -2.04 16.99
CA ASP A 28 -8.00 -1.78 18.32
C ASP A 28 -6.58 -2.35 18.50
N LEU A 29 -5.92 -2.84 17.43
CA LEU A 29 -4.60 -3.46 17.51
C LEU A 29 -3.54 -2.56 18.17
N LEU A 30 -3.50 -1.26 17.82
CA LEU A 30 -2.58 -0.31 18.45
C LEU A 30 -2.86 -0.10 19.95
N GLY A 31 -4.10 -0.25 20.40
CA GLY A 31 -4.47 -0.17 21.82
C GLY A 31 -3.89 -1.33 22.62
N GLN A 32 -3.79 -2.51 22.00
CA GLN A 32 -3.25 -3.73 22.60
C GLN A 32 -1.72 -3.85 22.49
N LEU A 33 -1.10 -3.13 21.54
CA LEU A 33 0.34 -3.10 21.31
C LEU A 33 0.88 -1.68 21.55
N PRO A 34 1.20 -1.29 22.79
CA PRO A 34 1.48 0.10 23.16
C PRO A 34 2.76 0.68 22.54
N GLN A 35 3.74 -0.17 22.21
CA GLN A 35 5.00 0.22 21.54
C GLN A 35 4.88 0.26 20.00
N ALA A 36 3.69 -0.05 19.46
CA ALA A 36 3.47 -0.04 18.03
C ALA A 36 3.14 1.36 17.50
N GLN A 37 3.71 1.68 16.34
CA GLN A 37 3.25 2.75 15.46
C GLN A 37 2.67 2.15 14.18
N ALA A 38 1.61 2.74 13.66
CA ALA A 38 1.02 2.33 12.39
C ALA A 38 1.64 3.13 11.24
N TRP A 39 1.86 2.45 10.11
CA TRP A 39 2.08 3.08 8.82
C TRP A 39 0.96 2.62 7.88
N THR A 40 0.24 3.59 7.31
CA THR A 40 -0.85 3.35 6.37
C THR A 40 -0.73 4.27 5.15
N TRP A 41 -1.25 3.82 4.02
CA TRP A 41 -1.40 4.61 2.80
C TRP A 41 -2.88 4.75 2.43
N HIS A 42 -3.81 4.37 3.31
CA HIS A 42 -5.24 4.53 3.11
C HIS A 42 -5.77 5.70 3.95
N ALA A 43 -6.27 6.76 3.30
CA ALA A 43 -6.67 8.01 3.95
C ALA A 43 -7.77 7.81 5.00
N GLY A 44 -8.72 6.91 4.72
CA GLY A 44 -9.77 6.56 5.68
C GLY A 44 -9.24 5.82 6.91
N ASP A 45 -8.21 4.98 6.74
CA ASP A 45 -7.60 4.27 7.86
C ASP A 45 -6.77 5.23 8.70
N GLN A 46 -6.02 6.13 8.06
CA GLN A 46 -5.30 7.20 8.76
C GLN A 46 -6.25 8.06 9.61
N ALA A 47 -7.38 8.51 9.04
CA ALA A 47 -8.32 9.34 9.77
C ALA A 47 -8.87 8.63 11.03
N MET A 48 -9.19 7.33 10.91
CA MET A 48 -9.65 6.54 12.04
C MET A 48 -8.55 6.27 13.07
N LEU A 49 -7.34 5.92 12.62
CA LEU A 49 -6.18 5.68 13.49
C LEU A 49 -5.80 6.94 14.27
N GLU A 50 -5.69 8.09 13.61
CA GLU A 50 -5.35 9.36 14.25
C GLU A 50 -6.43 9.78 15.27
N SER A 51 -7.72 9.57 14.94
CA SER A 51 -8.81 9.90 15.87
C SER A 51 -8.80 9.07 17.16
N ARG A 52 -8.29 7.83 17.10
CA ARG A 52 -8.28 6.88 18.23
C ARG A 52 -6.94 6.82 18.96
N PHE A 53 -5.85 7.05 18.24
CA PHE A 53 -4.47 6.85 18.66
C PHE A 53 -3.59 8.01 18.16
N ALA A 54 -3.97 9.24 18.51
CA ALA A 54 -3.32 10.46 18.04
C ALA A 54 -1.79 10.40 18.14
N GLY A 55 -1.10 10.76 17.05
CA GLY A 55 0.36 10.73 16.94
C GLY A 55 0.99 9.34 16.87
N ARG A 56 0.21 8.26 16.76
CA ARG A 56 0.71 6.87 16.62
C ARG A 56 0.52 6.27 15.23
N SER A 57 0.15 7.08 14.24
CA SER A 57 0.10 6.64 12.84
C SER A 57 0.79 7.60 11.90
N HIS A 58 1.34 7.04 10.82
CA HIS A 58 1.97 7.76 9.72
C HIS A 58 1.23 7.45 8.42
N TYR A 59 0.87 8.50 7.67
CA TYR A 59 0.27 8.40 6.35
C TYR A 59 1.25 8.77 5.26
N GLY A 60 1.46 7.86 4.32
CA GLY A 60 2.36 8.11 3.20
C GLY A 60 2.76 6.83 2.47
N VAL A 61 3.49 7.02 1.37
CA VAL A 61 4.03 5.92 0.55
C VAL A 61 5.40 5.43 1.06
N GLU A 62 6.04 6.17 1.95
CA GLU A 62 7.32 5.83 2.56
C GLU A 62 7.15 5.44 4.03
N ALA A 63 8.08 4.64 4.55
CA ALA A 63 8.08 4.30 5.97
C ALA A 63 8.43 5.53 6.82
N PRO A 64 7.82 5.71 8.01
CA PRO A 64 8.12 6.85 8.89
C PRO A 64 9.58 6.85 9.34
N GLU A 65 10.17 8.02 9.53
CA GLU A 65 11.58 8.16 9.98
C GLU A 65 11.84 7.53 11.36
N ALA A 66 10.82 7.43 12.20
CA ALA A 66 10.92 6.85 13.53
C ALA A 66 11.57 5.45 13.53
N ALA A 67 12.52 5.22 14.42
CA ALA A 67 13.20 3.94 14.55
C ALA A 67 12.27 2.86 15.13
N PHE A 68 12.48 1.62 14.69
CA PHE A 68 11.76 0.45 15.19
C PHE A 68 12.71 -0.76 15.25
N ASP A 69 12.43 -1.67 16.18
CA ASP A 69 13.24 -2.87 16.42
C ASP A 69 12.65 -4.12 15.74
N SER A 70 11.39 -4.04 15.32
CA SER A 70 10.71 -5.05 14.54
C SER A 70 9.64 -4.40 13.66
N ALA A 71 9.18 -5.11 12.62
CA ALA A 71 8.06 -4.65 11.82
C ALA A 71 7.11 -5.79 11.45
N VAL A 72 5.83 -5.45 11.30
CA VAL A 72 4.79 -6.34 10.77
C VAL A 72 4.24 -5.72 9.49
N LEU A 73 4.25 -6.47 8.40
CA LEU A 73 3.50 -6.13 7.19
C LEU A 73 2.16 -6.87 7.18
N PHE A 74 1.07 -6.12 7.14
CA PHE A 74 -0.23 -6.63 6.71
C PHE A 74 -0.22 -6.75 5.19
N LEU A 75 -0.35 -7.97 4.70
CA LEU A 75 -0.22 -8.29 3.28
C LEU A 75 -1.17 -7.42 2.42
N PRO A 76 -0.64 -6.55 1.54
CA PRO A 76 -1.47 -5.88 0.55
C PRO A 76 -1.92 -6.84 -0.55
N LYS A 77 -2.94 -6.45 -1.32
CA LYS A 77 -3.45 -7.25 -2.44
C LYS A 77 -2.45 -7.37 -3.59
N SER A 78 -1.63 -6.34 -3.80
CA SER A 78 -0.62 -6.33 -4.88
C SER A 78 0.68 -6.99 -4.43
N ARG A 79 1.18 -7.91 -5.25
CA ARG A 79 2.45 -8.60 -5.02
C ARG A 79 3.64 -7.66 -5.13
N GLU A 80 3.63 -6.74 -6.08
CA GLU A 80 4.70 -5.76 -6.29
C GLU A 80 4.73 -4.72 -5.18
N LEU A 81 3.56 -4.27 -4.71
CA LEU A 81 3.47 -3.41 -3.53
C LEU A 81 4.00 -4.16 -2.29
N ALA A 82 3.64 -5.44 -2.11
CA ALA A 82 4.21 -6.24 -1.03
C ALA A 82 5.75 -6.32 -1.13
N ALA A 83 6.31 -6.49 -2.32
CA ALA A 83 7.76 -6.52 -2.53
C ALA A 83 8.43 -5.19 -2.13
N TYR A 84 7.83 -4.06 -2.54
CA TYR A 84 8.28 -2.72 -2.16
C TYR A 84 8.26 -2.53 -0.63
N LEU A 85 7.11 -2.78 0.01
CA LEU A 85 6.95 -2.59 1.45
C LEU A 85 7.87 -3.51 2.25
N LEU A 86 8.03 -4.77 1.84
CA LEU A 86 8.98 -5.69 2.47
C LEU A 86 10.42 -5.18 2.36
N ASN A 87 10.83 -4.66 1.20
CA ASN A 87 12.16 -4.08 1.03
C ASN A 87 12.35 -2.83 1.91
N ALA A 88 11.37 -1.93 1.94
CA ALA A 88 11.41 -0.72 2.76
C ALA A 88 11.58 -1.06 4.25
N LEU A 89 10.82 -2.03 4.77
CA LEU A 89 10.95 -2.50 6.15
C LEU A 89 12.28 -3.23 6.40
N ALA A 90 12.63 -4.20 5.55
CA ALA A 90 13.84 -5.01 5.70
C ALA A 90 15.13 -4.19 5.67
N SER A 91 15.17 -3.11 4.88
CA SER A 91 16.33 -2.22 4.77
C SER A 91 16.74 -1.56 6.10
N ARG A 92 15.87 -1.62 7.11
CA ARG A 92 16.06 -1.01 8.44
C ARG A 92 16.14 -2.04 9.58
N LEU A 93 16.20 -3.32 9.25
CA LEU A 93 16.05 -4.42 10.22
C LEU A 93 17.20 -5.43 10.22
N ALA A 94 18.43 -5.04 9.84
CA ALA A 94 19.58 -5.96 9.91
C ALA A 94 19.70 -6.64 11.29
N GLY A 95 19.72 -7.98 11.31
CA GLY A 95 19.76 -8.80 12.53
C GLY A 95 18.48 -8.81 13.36
N ARG A 96 17.38 -8.24 12.85
CA ARG A 96 16.10 -8.05 13.55
C ARG A 96 14.96 -8.76 12.83
N GLU A 97 13.80 -8.77 13.46
CA GLU A 97 12.65 -9.55 13.02
C GLU A 97 11.69 -8.75 12.14
N LEU A 98 11.33 -9.35 10.99
CA LEU A 98 10.26 -8.91 10.12
C LEU A 98 9.16 -9.97 10.07
N TYR A 99 7.92 -9.52 10.25
CA TYR A 99 6.74 -10.35 10.27
C TYR A 99 5.84 -10.03 9.07
N LEU A 100 5.13 -11.04 8.58
CA LEU A 100 4.14 -10.91 7.52
C LEU A 100 2.86 -11.61 7.96
N VAL A 101 1.75 -10.86 8.01
CA VAL A 101 0.43 -11.38 8.36
C VAL A 101 -0.53 -11.21 7.19
N GLY A 102 -1.34 -12.22 6.91
CA GLY A 102 -2.32 -12.16 5.83
C GLY A 102 -3.25 -13.34 5.76
N GLU A 103 -4.30 -13.21 4.96
CA GLU A 103 -5.29 -14.25 4.74
C GLU A 103 -4.78 -15.33 3.78
N LYS A 104 -5.19 -16.59 4.00
CA LYS A 104 -4.92 -17.71 3.10
C LYS A 104 -5.43 -17.44 1.69
N ARG A 105 -6.68 -16.96 1.57
CA ARG A 105 -7.30 -16.58 0.30
C ARG A 105 -6.74 -15.26 -0.26
N GLY A 106 -6.08 -14.46 0.58
CA GLY A 106 -5.33 -13.27 0.18
C GLY A 106 -3.93 -13.56 -0.38
N GLY A 107 -3.54 -14.84 -0.51
CA GLY A 107 -2.26 -15.22 -1.15
C GLY A 107 -1.05 -15.17 -0.23
N ILE A 108 -1.24 -15.18 1.10
CA ILE A 108 -0.16 -15.13 2.10
C ILE A 108 0.92 -16.20 1.90
N GLU A 109 0.56 -17.40 1.47
CA GLU A 109 1.53 -18.47 1.21
C GLU A 109 2.47 -18.14 0.05
N GLY A 110 1.95 -17.48 -0.99
CA GLY A 110 2.75 -17.00 -2.11
C GLY A 110 3.62 -15.81 -1.69
N ALA A 111 3.06 -14.89 -0.92
CA ALA A 111 3.78 -13.72 -0.43
C ALA A 111 4.90 -14.05 0.56
N ALA A 112 4.71 -15.06 1.42
CA ALA A 112 5.72 -15.52 2.36
C ALA A 112 7.00 -16.04 1.67
N LYS A 113 6.91 -16.50 0.41
CA LYS A 113 8.10 -16.86 -0.38
C LYS A 113 9.02 -15.66 -0.65
N GLN A 114 8.47 -14.44 -0.69
CA GLN A 114 9.27 -13.23 -0.88
C GLN A 114 10.22 -12.97 0.31
N LEU A 115 9.89 -13.45 1.50
CA LEU A 115 10.74 -13.33 2.69
C LEU A 115 12.08 -14.09 2.56
N GLN A 116 12.15 -15.08 1.65
CA GLN A 116 13.39 -15.83 1.38
C GLN A 116 14.51 -14.94 0.83
N ALA A 117 14.18 -13.77 0.30
CA ALA A 117 15.17 -12.79 -0.14
C ALA A 117 15.95 -12.13 1.03
N PHE A 118 15.45 -12.23 2.27
CA PHE A 118 16.02 -11.56 3.44
C PHE A 118 16.58 -12.51 4.50
N GLY A 119 16.21 -13.78 4.46
CA GLY A 119 16.64 -14.80 5.41
C GLY A 119 15.80 -16.06 5.30
N LYS A 120 15.82 -16.90 6.33
CA LYS A 120 15.03 -18.15 6.37
C LYS A 120 13.65 -17.94 6.99
N PRO A 121 12.56 -17.85 6.21
CA PRO A 121 11.24 -17.62 6.78
C PRO A 121 10.71 -18.85 7.53
N ARG A 122 9.98 -18.58 8.62
CA ARG A 122 9.24 -19.58 9.39
C ARG A 122 7.79 -19.14 9.56
N LYS A 123 6.88 -20.12 9.53
CA LYS A 123 5.47 -19.90 9.85
C LYS A 123 5.27 -20.03 11.35
N LEU A 124 4.73 -19.00 11.99
CA LEU A 124 4.49 -18.95 13.43
C LEU A 124 3.09 -19.40 13.82
N ASP A 125 2.07 -18.94 13.10
CA ASP A 125 0.67 -19.27 13.39
C ASP A 125 -0.14 -19.43 12.10
N SER A 126 -1.24 -20.18 12.19
CA SER A 126 -2.25 -20.36 11.16
C SER A 126 -3.61 -20.56 11.82
N ALA A 127 -4.30 -19.46 12.11
CA ALA A 127 -5.64 -19.45 12.71
C ALA A 127 -6.55 -18.49 11.95
N ARG A 128 -7.88 -18.62 12.10
CA ARG A 128 -8.88 -17.68 11.57
C ARG A 128 -8.74 -17.37 10.06
N HIS A 129 -8.44 -18.40 9.27
CA HIS A 129 -8.12 -18.28 7.83
C HIS A 129 -6.95 -17.35 7.48
N CYS A 130 -6.12 -16.99 8.46
CA CYS A 130 -4.92 -16.18 8.33
C CYS A 130 -3.66 -16.99 8.65
N GLN A 131 -2.50 -16.44 8.30
CA GLN A 131 -1.19 -16.97 8.66
C GLN A 131 -0.29 -15.82 9.14
N LEU A 132 0.59 -16.14 10.07
CA LEU A 132 1.68 -15.27 10.51
C LEU A 132 3.01 -15.93 10.15
N TRP A 133 3.85 -15.19 9.43
CA TRP A 133 5.19 -15.58 9.06
C TRP A 133 6.20 -14.63 9.69
N GLN A 134 7.41 -15.13 9.90
CA GLN A 134 8.53 -14.40 10.47
C GLN A 134 9.79 -14.71 9.69
N VAL A 135 10.68 -13.72 9.56
CA VAL A 135 12.05 -13.87 9.10
C VAL A 135 12.96 -12.94 9.89
N THR A 136 14.11 -13.47 10.32
CA THR A 136 15.24 -12.65 10.79
C THR A 136 15.98 -12.13 9.56
N ILE A 137 16.22 -10.82 9.47
CA ILE A 137 16.91 -10.23 8.32
C ILE A 137 18.41 -10.44 8.46
N ASP A 138 19.00 -11.28 7.60
CA ASP A 138 20.43 -11.61 7.65
C ASP A 138 21.30 -10.38 7.33
N GLN A 139 20.98 -9.71 6.23
CA GLN A 139 21.61 -8.45 5.80
C GLN A 139 20.52 -7.50 5.33
N ALA A 140 20.55 -6.25 5.81
CA ALA A 140 19.63 -5.24 5.32
C ALA A 140 19.88 -4.98 3.83
N PRO A 141 18.85 -5.15 2.96
CA PRO A 141 18.97 -4.78 1.56
C PRO A 141 19.11 -3.27 1.41
N GLN A 142 19.62 -2.83 0.27
CA GLN A 142 19.49 -1.43 -0.13
C GLN A 142 18.00 -1.09 -0.29
N ALA A 143 17.59 0.04 0.29
CA ALA A 143 16.26 0.59 0.09
C ALA A 143 16.04 0.94 -1.38
N LYS A 144 14.93 0.48 -1.95
CA LYS A 144 14.53 0.79 -3.33
C LYS A 144 13.66 2.04 -3.35
N PRO A 145 14.03 3.09 -4.11
CA PRO A 145 13.14 4.23 -4.35
C PRO A 145 11.85 3.76 -5.02
N LEU A 146 10.71 4.30 -4.62
CA LEU A 146 9.40 3.90 -5.15
C LEU A 146 9.31 4.17 -6.65
N GLU A 147 9.90 5.27 -7.11
CA GLU A 147 9.92 5.72 -8.50
C GLU A 147 10.66 4.73 -9.42
N SER A 148 11.61 3.96 -8.86
CA SER A 148 12.31 2.92 -9.62
C SER A 148 11.42 1.73 -10.00
N LEU A 149 10.24 1.63 -9.37
CA LEU A 149 9.22 0.62 -9.63
C LEU A 149 8.06 1.19 -10.46
N ALA A 150 8.14 2.44 -10.91
CA ALA A 150 7.09 3.04 -11.71
C ALA A 150 7.04 2.43 -13.11
N GLU A 151 5.85 2.03 -13.54
CA GLU A 151 5.61 1.60 -14.92
C GLU A 151 4.99 2.74 -15.73
N ARG A 152 5.36 2.78 -17.01
CA ARG A 152 4.89 3.79 -17.96
C ARG A 152 4.18 3.12 -19.11
N PHE A 153 3.01 3.62 -19.46
CA PHE A 153 2.30 3.20 -20.65
C PHE A 153 1.69 4.41 -21.37
N GLU A 154 1.48 4.23 -22.67
CA GLU A 154 0.97 5.27 -23.53
C GLU A 154 -0.53 5.05 -23.82
N LEU A 155 -1.31 6.11 -23.70
CA LEU A 155 -2.70 6.16 -24.14
C LEU A 155 -2.80 7.03 -25.39
N ALA A 156 -3.19 6.43 -26.51
CA ALA A 156 -3.46 7.17 -27.73
C ALA A 156 -4.71 8.04 -27.57
N LEU A 157 -4.56 9.35 -27.74
CA LEU A 157 -5.65 10.34 -27.81
C LEU A 157 -5.60 11.08 -29.14
N GLU A 158 -6.71 11.70 -29.54
CA GLU A 158 -6.85 12.42 -30.82
C GLU A 158 -5.86 13.59 -30.96
N ASP A 159 -5.52 14.24 -29.85
CA ASP A 159 -4.59 15.36 -29.77
C ASP A 159 -3.14 14.92 -29.46
N GLY A 160 -2.85 13.62 -29.56
CA GLY A 160 -1.52 13.02 -29.36
C GLY A 160 -1.44 12.12 -28.12
N PRO A 161 -0.40 11.29 -27.99
CA PRO A 161 -0.30 10.31 -26.91
C PRO A 161 -0.21 10.95 -25.53
N LEU A 162 -0.88 10.36 -24.54
CA LEU A 162 -0.74 10.66 -23.12
C LEU A 162 0.19 9.63 -22.48
N GLN A 163 1.27 10.10 -21.84
CA GLN A 163 2.13 9.23 -21.03
C GLN A 163 1.56 9.12 -19.63
N VAL A 164 1.25 7.89 -19.20
CA VAL A 164 0.74 7.60 -17.86
C VAL A 164 1.84 6.94 -17.05
N VAL A 165 2.05 7.42 -15.83
CA VAL A 165 2.92 6.79 -14.83
C VAL A 165 2.01 6.09 -13.83
N SER A 166 2.38 4.88 -13.43
CA SER A 166 1.67 4.15 -12.39
C SER A 166 2.66 3.55 -11.40
N LEU A 167 2.28 3.48 -10.14
CA LEU A 167 3.10 2.93 -9.05
C LEU A 167 2.56 1.57 -8.58
N PRO A 168 3.41 0.71 -7.98
CA PRO A 168 2.94 -0.57 -7.46
C PRO A 168 1.78 -0.42 -6.48
N GLY A 169 0.72 -1.20 -6.68
CA GLY A 169 -0.48 -1.16 -5.84
C GLY A 169 -1.60 -0.27 -6.38
N VAL A 170 -1.28 0.67 -7.27
CA VAL A 170 -2.29 1.48 -7.97
C VAL A 170 -3.13 0.59 -8.90
N PHE A 171 -4.43 0.89 -8.99
CA PHE A 171 -5.36 0.16 -9.84
C PHE A 171 -4.88 0.10 -11.30
N SER A 172 -4.91 -1.10 -11.89
CA SER A 172 -4.43 -1.37 -13.25
C SER A 172 -3.00 -0.88 -13.52
N HIS A 173 -2.09 -1.04 -12.53
CA HIS A 173 -0.67 -0.76 -12.70
C HIS A 173 -0.12 -1.30 -14.04
N GLY A 174 0.64 -0.47 -14.75
CA GLY A 174 1.29 -0.81 -16.00
C GLY A 174 0.44 -0.77 -17.27
N ARG A 175 -0.89 -0.59 -17.16
CA ARG A 175 -1.78 -0.71 -18.32
C ARG A 175 -3.10 0.04 -18.18
N LEU A 176 -3.73 0.31 -19.32
CA LEU A 176 -5.10 0.80 -19.36
C LEU A 176 -6.10 -0.30 -18.98
N ASP A 177 -6.96 -0.03 -18.01
CA ASP A 177 -8.09 -0.90 -17.68
C ASP A 177 -9.16 -0.90 -18.79
N ARG A 178 -9.81 -2.04 -19.01
CA ARG A 178 -10.85 -2.20 -20.05
C ARG A 178 -12.10 -1.38 -19.76
N GLY A 179 -12.49 -1.28 -18.49
CA GLY A 179 -13.61 -0.45 -18.05
C GLY A 179 -13.30 1.03 -18.27
N THR A 180 -12.12 1.48 -17.86
CA THR A 180 -11.63 2.84 -18.14
C THR A 180 -11.61 3.13 -19.64
N ALA A 181 -11.09 2.21 -20.46
CA ALA A 181 -11.06 2.36 -21.91
C ALA A 181 -12.47 2.47 -22.53
N LEU A 182 -13.44 1.72 -22.00
CA LEU A 182 -14.84 1.81 -22.43
C LEU A 182 -15.45 3.16 -22.03
N LEU A 183 -15.24 3.58 -20.77
CA LEU A 183 -15.77 4.84 -20.26
C LEU A 183 -15.28 6.04 -21.07
N LEU A 184 -13.99 6.09 -21.43
CA LEU A 184 -13.40 7.16 -22.23
C LEU A 184 -14.12 7.41 -23.58
N LYS A 185 -14.73 6.37 -24.17
CA LYS A 185 -15.50 6.47 -25.42
C LYS A 185 -16.83 7.21 -25.28
N HIS A 186 -17.27 7.45 -24.05
CA HIS A 186 -18.57 8.04 -23.73
C HIS A 186 -18.44 9.39 -22.99
N LEU A 187 -17.24 9.94 -22.87
CA LEU A 187 -16.97 11.20 -22.18
C LEU A 187 -16.83 12.38 -23.16
N ASP A 188 -17.73 12.45 -24.14
CA ASP A 188 -17.86 13.56 -25.08
C ASP A 188 -19.07 14.45 -24.72
N GLY A 189 -19.03 15.72 -25.12
CA GLY A 189 -20.13 16.65 -24.87
C GLY A 189 -20.45 16.93 -23.39
N LEU A 190 -19.52 16.66 -22.47
CA LEU A 190 -19.71 16.98 -21.04
C LEU A 190 -19.95 18.48 -20.84
N PRO A 191 -20.77 18.86 -19.85
CA PRO A 191 -20.96 20.27 -19.50
C PRO A 191 -19.65 20.88 -19.02
N GLY A 192 -19.44 22.16 -19.34
CA GLY A 192 -18.31 22.91 -18.81
C GLY A 192 -18.39 23.08 -17.29
N GLY A 193 -17.23 23.28 -16.65
CA GLY A 193 -17.16 23.61 -15.23
C GLY A 193 -16.13 22.78 -14.47
N HIS A 194 -16.46 22.42 -13.24
CA HIS A 194 -15.60 21.65 -12.34
C HIS A 194 -15.97 20.17 -12.38
N MET A 195 -15.00 19.33 -12.74
CA MET A 195 -15.12 17.88 -12.81
C MET A 195 -14.37 17.22 -11.64
N LEU A 196 -14.91 16.11 -11.15
CA LEU A 196 -14.33 15.30 -10.09
C LEU A 196 -14.05 13.89 -10.61
N ASP A 197 -12.80 13.47 -10.57
CA ASP A 197 -12.36 12.09 -10.79
C ASP A 197 -12.24 11.40 -9.42
N PHE A 198 -13.25 10.60 -9.07
CA PHE A 198 -13.42 10.00 -7.75
C PHE A 198 -12.88 8.57 -7.75
N GLY A 199 -11.74 8.34 -7.08
CA GLY A 199 -10.97 7.11 -7.20
C GLY A 199 -10.06 7.18 -8.43
N CYS A 200 -9.23 8.21 -8.49
CA CYS A 200 -8.50 8.58 -9.70
C CYS A 200 -7.46 7.54 -10.14
N GLY A 201 -6.99 6.66 -9.24
CA GLY A 201 -5.91 5.73 -9.55
C GLY A 201 -4.69 6.46 -10.13
N ALA A 202 -4.16 5.99 -11.26
CA ALA A 202 -3.06 6.63 -11.99
C ALA A 202 -3.47 7.90 -12.79
N GLY A 203 -4.65 8.47 -12.53
CA GLY A 203 -5.10 9.75 -13.11
C GLY A 203 -5.50 9.71 -14.59
N VAL A 204 -5.71 8.51 -15.16
CA VAL A 204 -6.01 8.33 -16.60
C VAL A 204 -7.23 9.15 -17.05
N LEU A 205 -8.34 9.06 -16.29
CA LEU A 205 -9.57 9.78 -16.61
C LEU A 205 -9.39 11.28 -16.44
N GLY A 206 -8.91 11.72 -15.28
CA GLY A 206 -8.66 13.13 -15.00
C GLY A 206 -7.74 13.81 -16.01
N ALA A 207 -6.63 13.18 -16.38
CA ALA A 207 -5.71 13.71 -17.39
C ALA A 207 -6.34 13.77 -18.79
N THR A 208 -7.09 12.74 -19.19
CA THR A 208 -7.80 12.73 -20.49
C THR A 208 -8.87 13.81 -20.55
N LEU A 209 -9.67 13.95 -19.48
CA LEU A 209 -10.68 15.00 -19.36
C LEU A 209 -10.07 16.39 -19.39
N LYS A 210 -8.93 16.61 -18.72
CA LYS A 210 -8.23 17.89 -18.74
C LYS A 210 -7.73 18.27 -20.14
N ARG A 211 -7.25 17.29 -20.92
CA ARG A 211 -6.85 17.52 -22.32
C ARG A 211 -8.04 17.82 -23.22
N ARG A 212 -9.12 17.05 -23.12
CA ARG A 212 -10.34 17.23 -23.91
C ARG A 212 -11.10 18.51 -23.57
N TYR A 213 -11.07 18.92 -22.30
CA TYR A 213 -11.75 20.12 -21.78
C TYR A 213 -10.74 21.04 -21.08
N PRO A 214 -9.86 21.75 -21.82
CA PRO A 214 -8.75 22.50 -21.24
C PRO A 214 -9.19 23.64 -20.31
N GLN A 215 -10.38 24.19 -20.51
CA GLN A 215 -10.96 25.25 -19.67
C GLN A 215 -11.58 24.72 -18.38
N SER A 216 -11.85 23.41 -18.29
CA SER A 216 -12.44 22.82 -17.09
C SER A 216 -11.42 22.70 -15.97
N ARG A 217 -11.88 22.88 -14.73
CA ARG A 217 -11.13 22.48 -13.54
C ARG A 217 -11.38 20.99 -13.33
N VAL A 218 -10.33 20.20 -13.13
CA VAL A 218 -10.45 18.77 -12.82
C VAL A 218 -9.78 18.54 -11.48
N THR A 219 -10.52 17.97 -10.52
CA THR A 219 -9.99 17.52 -9.24
C THR A 219 -9.92 16.01 -9.23
N LEU A 220 -8.77 15.48 -8.85
CA LEU A 220 -8.53 14.06 -8.68
C LEU A 220 -8.46 13.78 -7.19
N LEU A 221 -9.10 12.70 -6.74
CA LEU A 221 -8.93 12.21 -5.38
C LEU A 221 -8.91 10.70 -5.36
N ASP A 222 -8.16 10.15 -4.42
CA ASP A 222 -8.13 8.74 -4.10
C ASP A 222 -7.95 8.56 -2.59
N VAL A 223 -8.35 7.40 -2.08
CA VAL A 223 -8.05 7.02 -0.71
C VAL A 223 -6.62 6.48 -0.59
N ASP A 224 -6.05 5.98 -1.68
CA ASP A 224 -4.71 5.39 -1.72
C ASP A 224 -3.63 6.46 -1.98
N ALA A 225 -2.69 6.60 -1.05
CA ALA A 225 -1.55 7.51 -1.19
C ALA A 225 -0.68 7.18 -2.41
N PHE A 226 -0.59 5.91 -2.81
CA PHE A 226 0.14 5.51 -4.02
C PHE A 226 -0.54 6.01 -5.29
N ALA A 227 -1.87 6.13 -5.30
CA ALA A 227 -2.61 6.69 -6.43
C ALA A 227 -2.44 8.21 -6.50
N VAL A 228 -2.47 8.90 -5.36
CA VAL A 228 -2.27 10.36 -5.31
C VAL A 228 -0.82 10.75 -5.68
N ALA A 229 0.16 9.88 -5.41
CA ALA A 229 1.57 10.12 -5.72
C ALA A 229 1.97 9.79 -7.18
N ALA A 230 1.13 9.03 -7.91
CA ALA A 230 1.40 8.60 -9.29
C ALA A 230 1.19 9.72 -10.32
#